data_AF-A0A239BA15-F1
#
_entry.id   AF-A0A239BA15-F1
#
_cell.length_a   1.000
_cell.length_b   1.000
_cell.length_c   1.000
_cell.angle_alpha   90.00
_cell.angle_beta   90.00
_cell.angle_gamma   90.00
#
_symmetry.space_group_name_H-M   'P 1'
#
loop_
_entity.id
_entity.type
_entity.pdbx_description
1 polymer ?
#
loop_
_entity_poly.entity_id
_entity_poly.type
_entity_poly.pdbx_seq_one_letter_code
_entity_poly.pdbx_strand_id
1 'polypeptide(L)'
;MLLLKTIGVVSQNKTNESTVNNFVKSVFFEKTKAKFIADTYMYFEAINNPKYNINDRVKILDKHLKKIKKEKSSLIDSTNYSIVEYKDYKETKVVFNKSPENIFILVSKSNPVMYFYLLNDKIF
;
A
#
# COMPACT_ATOMS: atom_id res chain seq x y z
N MET A 1 -46.46 -2.98 -0.75
CA MET A 1 -45.22 -3.30 -0.03
C MET A 1 -44.05 -3.00 -0.97
N LEU A 2 -43.47 -1.79 -0.88
CA LEU A 2 -42.31 -1.41 -1.69
C LEU A 2 -41.05 -2.00 -1.05
N LEU A 3 -40.39 -2.91 -1.75
CA LEU A 3 -39.05 -3.39 -1.38
C LEU A 3 -38.03 -2.31 -1.76
N LEU A 4 -37.64 -1.51 -0.77
CA LEU A 4 -36.44 -0.67 -0.84
C LEU A 4 -35.22 -1.59 -1.02
N LYS A 5 -34.76 -1.75 -2.26
CA LYS A 5 -33.43 -2.28 -2.54
C LYS A 5 -32.42 -1.26 -2.00
N THR A 6 -31.91 -1.51 -0.80
CA THR A 6 -30.70 -0.84 -0.32
C THR A 6 -29.58 -1.19 -1.29
N ILE A 7 -29.20 -0.23 -2.12
CA ILE A 7 -27.97 -0.30 -2.90
C ILE A 7 -26.86 -0.29 -1.84
N GLY A 8 -26.35 -1.48 -1.53
CA GLY A 8 -25.17 -1.61 -0.70
C GLY A 8 -24.05 -0.87 -1.42
N VAL A 9 -23.73 0.34 -0.97
CA VAL A 9 -22.50 1.01 -1.35
C VAL A 9 -21.39 0.16 -0.74
N VAL A 10 -20.93 -0.83 -1.50
CA VAL A 10 -19.67 -1.49 -1.22
C VAL A 10 -18.63 -0.41 -1.44
N SER A 11 -18.26 0.26 -0.35
CA SER A 11 -17.25 1.31 -0.36
C SER A 11 -16.01 0.77 -1.08
N GLN A 12 -15.66 1.40 -2.20
CA GLN A 12 -14.44 1.09 -2.96
C GLN A 12 -13.20 1.13 -2.05
N ASN A 13 -13.28 1.88 -0.93
CA ASN A 13 -12.19 2.02 0.03
C ASN A 13 -11.84 0.71 0.75
N LYS A 14 -12.80 -0.20 0.98
CA LYS A 14 -12.50 -1.50 1.64
C LYS A 14 -11.56 -2.36 0.79
N THR A 15 -11.64 -2.24 -0.53
CA THR A 15 -10.75 -2.96 -1.45
C THR A 15 -9.32 -2.40 -1.38
N ASN A 16 -9.20 -1.08 -1.25
CA ASN A 16 -7.91 -0.38 -1.26
C ASN A 16 -7.11 -0.58 0.04
N GLU A 17 -7.77 -0.58 1.19
CA GLU A 17 -7.14 -0.96 2.46
C GLU A 17 -6.62 -2.41 2.42
N SER A 18 -7.40 -3.32 1.81
CA SER A 18 -7.00 -4.72 1.66
C SER A 18 -5.74 -4.86 0.79
N THR A 19 -5.60 -4.08 -0.29
CA THR A 19 -4.40 -4.09 -1.13
C THR A 19 -3.17 -3.72 -0.32
N VAL A 20 -3.23 -2.62 0.43
CA VAL A 20 -2.09 -2.16 1.24
C VAL A 20 -1.78 -3.13 2.37
N ASN A 21 -2.80 -3.67 3.03
CA ASN A 21 -2.63 -4.65 4.10
C ASN A 21 -1.94 -5.93 3.59
N ASN A 22 -2.38 -6.45 2.44
CA ASN A 22 -1.79 -7.65 1.84
C ASN A 22 -0.37 -7.39 1.34
N PHE A 23 -0.09 -6.20 0.80
CA PHE A 23 1.27 -5.77 0.50
C PHE A 23 2.16 -5.78 1.75
N VAL A 24 1.73 -5.16 2.85
CA VAL A 24 2.49 -5.12 4.11
C VAL A 24 2.77 -6.54 4.61
N LYS A 25 1.78 -7.43 4.58
CA LYS A 25 1.99 -8.84 4.94
C LYS A 25 3.03 -9.52 4.06
N SER A 26 2.90 -9.38 2.75
CA SER A 26 3.83 -9.96 1.78
C SER A 26 5.27 -9.45 1.94
N VAL A 27 5.46 -8.18 2.30
CA VAL A 27 6.79 -7.60 2.51
C VAL A 27 7.38 -7.98 3.86
N PHE A 28 6.64 -7.80 4.95
CA PHE A 28 7.21 -7.86 6.30
C PHE A 28 7.12 -9.25 6.93
N PHE A 29 6.02 -9.96 6.73
CA PHE A 29 5.71 -11.18 7.50
C PHE A 29 5.83 -12.47 6.67
N GLU A 30 5.68 -12.39 5.36
CA GLU A 30 5.75 -13.56 4.47
C GLU A 30 7.11 -13.67 3.76
N LYS A 31 7.35 -14.84 3.15
CA LYS A 31 8.51 -15.09 2.26
C LYS A 31 8.08 -14.93 0.79
N THR A 32 7.55 -13.76 0.45
CA THR A 32 6.98 -13.49 -0.86
C THR A 32 8.03 -12.97 -1.85
N LYS A 33 7.98 -13.44 -3.10
CA LYS A 33 8.93 -13.02 -4.15
C LYS A 33 8.60 -11.62 -4.68
N ALA A 34 9.62 -10.82 -4.98
CA ALA A 34 9.44 -9.47 -5.52
C ALA A 34 8.61 -9.41 -6.81
N LYS A 35 8.72 -10.42 -7.69
CA LYS A 35 7.89 -10.50 -8.90
C LYS A 35 6.40 -10.59 -8.56
N PHE A 36 6.02 -11.42 -7.59
CA PHE A 36 4.63 -11.53 -7.16
C PHE A 36 4.12 -10.19 -6.60
N ILE A 37 4.94 -9.53 -5.77
CA ILE A 37 4.61 -8.22 -5.19
C ILE A 37 4.41 -7.17 -6.30
N ALA A 38 5.32 -7.16 -7.29
CA ALA A 38 5.23 -6.28 -8.46
C ALA A 38 3.92 -6.49 -9.24
N ASP A 39 3.65 -7.75 -9.63
CA ASP A 39 2.52 -8.07 -10.50
C ASP A 39 1.18 -7.80 -9.79
N THR A 40 1.12 -8.06 -8.48
CA THR A 40 -0.12 -7.98 -7.68
C THR A 40 -0.40 -6.59 -7.16
N TYR A 41 0.58 -5.93 -6.55
CA TYR A 41 0.34 -4.74 -5.72
C TYR A 41 0.90 -3.45 -6.31
N MET A 42 1.89 -3.51 -7.22
CA MET A 42 2.59 -2.30 -7.68
C MET A 42 2.03 -1.77 -9.00
N TYR A 43 1.85 -0.46 -9.07
CA TYR A 43 1.61 0.24 -10.32
C TYR A 43 2.94 0.55 -10.99
N PHE A 44 3.13 0.00 -12.18
CA PHE A 44 4.28 0.30 -13.02
C PHE A 44 3.80 1.07 -14.24
N GLU A 45 4.11 2.37 -14.29
CA GLU A 45 3.86 3.19 -15.48
C GLU A 45 4.45 2.54 -16.73
N ALA A 46 3.77 2.71 -17.86
CA ALA A 46 4.30 2.33 -19.15
C ALA A 46 5.56 3.15 -19.43
N ILE A 47 6.64 2.47 -19.81
CA ILE A 47 7.92 3.11 -20.09
C ILE A 47 8.19 2.98 -21.58
N ASN A 48 8.31 4.12 -22.26
CA ASN A 48 8.80 4.20 -23.64
C ASN A 48 10.33 4.34 -23.66
N ASN A 49 11.02 3.49 -22.90
CA ASN A 49 12.49 3.47 -22.83
C ASN A 49 12.98 2.03 -23.00
N PRO A 50 13.66 1.71 -24.12
CA PRO A 50 14.12 0.35 -24.39
C PRO A 50 15.23 -0.12 -23.42
N LYS A 51 15.84 0.78 -22.65
CA LYS A 51 16.94 0.47 -21.73
C LYS A 51 16.50 -0.36 -20.52
N TYR A 52 15.25 -0.29 -20.10
CA TYR A 52 14.76 -0.95 -18.89
C TYR A 52 13.53 -1.79 -19.19
N ASN A 53 13.70 -3.11 -19.20
CA ASN A 53 12.57 -4.03 -19.29
C ASN A 53 11.92 -4.25 -17.91
N ILE A 54 10.80 -4.98 -17.90
CA ILE A 54 10.06 -5.27 -16.67
C ILE A 54 10.90 -6.04 -15.63
N ASN A 55 11.78 -6.94 -16.05
CA ASN A 55 12.62 -7.72 -15.13
C ASN A 55 13.63 -6.83 -14.39
N ASP A 56 14.17 -5.81 -15.06
CA ASP A 56 15.07 -4.85 -14.42
C ASP A 56 14.34 -4.00 -13.38
N ARG A 57 13.10 -3.60 -13.67
CA ARG A 57 12.24 -2.90 -12.71
C ARG A 57 11.92 -3.75 -11.49
N VAL A 58 11.62 -5.04 -11.70
CA VAL A 58 11.40 -5.99 -10.59
C VAL A 58 12.66 -6.17 -9.74
N LYS A 59 13.85 -6.21 -10.36
CA LYS A 59 15.13 -6.25 -9.60
C LYS A 59 15.36 -4.99 -8.77
N ILE A 60 15.01 -3.81 -9.31
CA ILE A 60 15.08 -2.54 -8.58
C ILE A 60 14.09 -2.56 -7.41
N LEU A 61 12.85 -2.96 -7.65
CA LEU A 61 11.84 -3.13 -6.60
C LEU A 61 12.33 -4.08 -5.50
N ASP A 62 12.89 -5.25 -5.84
CA ASP A 62 13.42 -6.20 -4.85
C ASP A 62 14.45 -5.56 -3.91
N LYS A 63 15.36 -4.72 -4.45
CA LYS A 63 16.31 -3.96 -3.62
C LYS A 63 15.61 -2.99 -2.68
N HIS A 64 14.60 -2.26 -3.16
CA HIS A 64 13.81 -1.34 -2.34
C HIS A 64 13.03 -2.07 -1.25
N LEU A 65 12.37 -3.19 -1.58
CA LEU A 65 11.63 -3.99 -0.61
C LEU A 65 12.54 -4.55 0.49
N LYS A 66 13.73 -5.04 0.13
CA LYS A 66 14.74 -5.48 1.10
C LYS A 66 15.21 -4.35 2.02
N LYS A 67 15.47 -3.17 1.46
CA LYS A 67 15.85 -1.98 2.23
C LYS A 67 14.75 -1.55 3.20
N ILE A 68 13.52 -1.43 2.70
CA ILE A 68 12.35 -1.06 3.49
C ILE A 68 12.11 -2.07 4.61
N LYS A 69 12.18 -3.38 4.31
CA LYS A 69 12.06 -4.44 5.32
C LYS A 69 13.12 -4.26 6.42
N LYS A 70 14.38 -4.04 6.03
CA LYS A 70 15.47 -3.82 7.00
C LYS A 70 15.23 -2.59 7.88
N GLU A 71 14.79 -1.48 7.31
CA GLU A 71 14.67 -0.19 8.02
C GLU A 71 13.40 -0.08 8.87
N LYS A 72 12.33 -0.79 8.50
CA LYS A 72 10.99 -0.59 9.08
C LYS A 72 10.49 -1.76 9.90
N SER A 73 11.05 -2.98 9.74
CA SER A 73 10.56 -4.16 10.47
C SER A 73 10.51 -3.96 12.00
N SER A 74 11.49 -3.29 12.59
CA SER A 74 11.52 -3.06 14.05
C SER A 74 10.44 -2.07 14.54
N LEU A 75 9.87 -1.28 13.65
CA LEU A 75 8.84 -0.30 13.96
C LEU A 75 7.43 -0.90 13.85
N ILE A 76 7.30 -2.08 13.25
CA ILE A 76 6.01 -2.72 12.97
C ILE A 76 5.79 -3.84 13.98
N ASP A 77 4.77 -3.67 14.82
CA ASP A 77 4.28 -4.73 15.69
C ASP A 77 3.29 -5.60 14.92
N SER A 78 3.64 -6.86 14.71
CA SER A 78 2.81 -7.81 13.94
C SER A 78 1.44 -8.08 14.57
N THR A 79 1.27 -7.79 15.86
CA THR A 79 0.00 -7.95 16.60
C THR A 79 -0.78 -6.64 16.75
N ASN A 80 -0.13 -5.51 16.47
CA ASN A 80 -0.69 -4.18 16.73
C ASN A 80 -0.30 -3.19 15.63
N TYR A 81 -0.67 -3.52 14.40
CA TYR A 81 -0.63 -2.60 13.27
C TYR A 81 -1.99 -2.52 12.58
N SER A 82 -2.22 -1.41 11.89
CA SER A 82 -3.39 -1.19 11.06
C SER A 82 -3.03 -0.39 9.82
N ILE A 83 -3.87 -0.51 8.79
CA ILE A 83 -3.87 0.39 7.64
C ILE A 83 -5.06 1.33 7.83
N VAL A 84 -4.82 2.63 7.71
CA VAL A 84 -5.87 3.65 7.80
C VAL A 84 -5.77 4.61 6.63
N GLU A 85 -6.91 5.09 6.14
CA GLU A 85 -6.92 6.20 5.19
C GLU A 85 -6.33 7.47 5.83
N TYR A 86 -5.57 8.24 5.05
CA TYR A 86 -4.92 9.45 5.53
C TYR A 86 -5.94 10.48 6.06
N LYS A 87 -7.11 10.57 5.43
CA LYS A 87 -8.19 11.48 5.85
C LYS A 87 -8.75 11.13 7.23
N ASP A 88 -8.73 9.85 7.59
CA ASP A 88 -9.33 9.33 8.83
C ASP A 88 -8.32 9.28 9.99
N TYR A 89 -7.02 9.38 9.70
CA TYR A 89 -5.98 9.47 10.72
C TYR A 89 -5.93 10.86 11.36
N LYS A 90 -6.19 10.93 12.67
CA LYS A 90 -6.37 12.19 13.43
C LYS A 90 -5.15 12.66 14.20
N GLU A 91 -4.11 11.83 14.29
CA GLU A 91 -2.89 12.18 15.03
C GLU A 91 -1.89 12.95 14.13
N THR A 92 -0.70 13.19 14.66
CA THR A 92 0.38 13.87 13.94
C THR A 92 0.76 13.11 12.68
N LYS A 93 0.58 13.75 11.52
CA LYS A 93 0.86 13.17 10.20
C LYS A 93 1.63 14.12 9.31
N VAL A 94 2.33 13.57 8.32
CA VAL A 94 3.06 14.34 7.30
C VAL A 94 2.07 15.13 6.45
N VAL A 95 2.39 16.39 6.12
CA VAL A 95 1.58 17.24 5.23
C VAL A 95 2.03 17.04 3.79
N PHE A 96 1.10 16.75 2.89
CA PHE A 96 1.35 16.63 1.46
C PHE A 96 0.87 17.88 0.72
N ASN A 97 1.62 18.34 -0.28
CA ASN A 97 1.25 19.50 -1.10
C ASN A 97 0.13 19.20 -2.12
N LYS A 98 -0.28 17.94 -2.28
CA LYS A 98 -1.30 17.47 -3.22
C LYS A 98 -2.45 16.79 -2.47
N SER A 99 -3.58 16.60 -3.16
CA SER A 99 -4.75 15.92 -2.59
C SER A 99 -4.38 14.55 -2.00
N PRO A 100 -4.72 14.27 -0.73
CA PRO A 100 -4.37 13.03 -0.05
C PRO A 100 -5.41 11.92 -0.21
N GLU A 101 -6.37 12.07 -1.13
CA GLU A 101 -7.56 11.19 -1.26
C GLU A 101 -7.23 9.70 -1.44
N ASN A 102 -6.06 9.36 -1.95
CA ASN A 102 -5.61 7.97 -2.15
C ASN A 102 -4.38 7.60 -1.30
N ILE A 103 -4.17 8.30 -0.19
CA ILE A 103 -3.06 8.01 0.72
C ILE A 103 -3.54 7.14 1.87
N PHE A 104 -2.80 6.07 2.14
CA PHE A 104 -2.99 5.16 3.26
C PHE A 104 -1.78 5.19 4.15
N ILE A 105 -1.98 4.95 5.44
CA ILE A 105 -0.94 4.99 6.46
C ILE A 105 -0.88 3.61 7.12
N LEU A 106 0.31 3.01 7.13
CA LEU A 106 0.61 1.92 8.04
C LEU A 106 0.92 2.52 9.41
N VAL A 107 0.06 2.22 10.38
CA VAL A 107 0.19 2.64 11.78
C VAL A 107 0.55 1.42 12.62
N SER A 108 1.49 1.57 13.55
CA SER A 108 1.92 0.52 14.48
C SER A 108 2.07 1.13 15.87
N LYS A 109 1.37 0.57 16.87
CA LYS A 109 1.29 1.16 18.23
C LYS A 109 0.96 2.67 18.20
N SER A 110 -0.06 3.05 17.43
CA SER A 110 -0.47 4.44 17.15
C SER A 110 0.51 5.31 16.36
N ASN A 111 1.74 4.84 16.08
CA ASN A 111 2.72 5.65 15.35
C ASN A 111 2.65 5.39 13.84
N PRO A 112 2.68 6.44 12.98
CA PRO A 112 2.72 6.27 11.54
C PRO A 112 4.11 5.79 11.11
N VAL A 113 4.16 4.63 10.44
CA VAL A 113 5.42 3.99 10.01
C VAL A 113 5.72 4.26 8.53
N MET A 114 4.69 4.21 7.69
CA MET A 114 4.79 4.32 6.24
C MET A 114 3.52 4.90 5.63
N TYR A 115 3.69 5.61 4.51
CA TYR A 115 2.60 6.17 3.71
C TYR A 115 2.61 5.50 2.34
N PHE A 116 1.44 5.17 1.83
CA PHE A 116 1.23 4.54 0.53
C PHE A 116 0.29 5.40 -0.29
N TYR A 117 0.67 5.69 -1.52
CA TYR A 117 -0.24 6.33 -2.48
C TYR A 117 -0.74 5.27 -3.46
N LEU A 118 -2.05 5.20 -3.64
CA LEU A 118 -2.67 4.31 -4.62
C LEU A 118 -3.03 5.05 -5.89
N LEU A 119 -2.69 4.41 -7.02
CA LEU A 119 -3.11 4.78 -8.35
C LEU A 119 -3.67 3.53 -9.04
N ASN A 120 -4.93 3.60 -9.47
CA ASN A 120 -5.66 2.46 -10.06
C ASN A 120 -5.61 1.20 -9.17
N ASP A 121 -5.95 1.37 -7.89
CA ASP A 121 -5.98 0.31 -6.85
C ASP A 121 -4.65 -0.41 -6.63
N LYS A 122 -3.53 0.19 -7.05
CA LYS A 122 -2.17 -0.31 -6.87
C LYS A 122 -1.25 0.74 -6.27
N ILE A 123 -0.22 0.29 -5.55
CA ILE A 123 0.79 1.15 -4.91
C ILE A 123 1.71 1.73 -5.98
N PHE A 124 1.85 3.06 -5.98
CA PHE A 124 2.72 3.79 -6.91
C PHE A 124 4.06 4.15 -6.28
#